data_AF-X1SQ98-F1
#
_entry.id   AF-X1SQ98-F1
#
_cell.length_a   1.000
_cell.length_b   1.000
_cell.length_c   1.000
_cell.angle_alpha   90.00
_cell.angle_beta   90.00
_cell.angle_gamma   90.00
#
_symmetry.space_group_name_H-M   'P 1'
#
loop_
_entity.id
_entity.type
_entity.pdbx_description
1 polymer ?
#
loop_
_entity_poly.entity_id
_entity_poly.type
_entity_poly.pdbx_seq_one_letter_code
_entity_poly.pdbx_strand_id
1 'polypeptide(L)'
;MPLTGIEIFKLLPKTNCGECGVPTCLAFAMNLASGKAELSACPHVTEESKEKLAEILVQLGVEDSADMGEIEAFFYSLFTHP
;
A
#
# COMPACT_ATOMS: atom_id res chain seq x y z
N MET A 1 9.87 -9.20 -7.58
CA MET A 1 8.91 -9.75 -8.58
C MET A 1 8.26 -8.57 -9.30
N PRO A 2 8.28 -8.48 -10.64
CA PRO A 2 8.03 -7.21 -11.33
C PRO A 2 6.55 -6.81 -11.54
N LEU A 3 5.53 -7.47 -10.97
CA LEU A 3 4.11 -7.15 -11.28
C LEU A 3 3.13 -7.17 -10.08
N THR A 4 3.61 -6.98 -8.85
CA THR A 4 2.82 -7.13 -7.62
C THR A 4 1.63 -6.16 -7.52
N GLY A 5 1.80 -4.91 -7.96
CA GLY A 5 0.70 -3.95 -7.97
C GLY A 5 -0.42 -4.29 -8.98
N ILE A 6 -0.14 -5.07 -10.03
CA ILE A 6 -1.19 -5.55 -10.93
C ILE A 6 -2.04 -6.62 -10.25
N GLU A 7 -1.43 -7.47 -9.42
CA GLU A 7 -2.14 -8.51 -8.66
C GLU A 7 -3.07 -7.89 -7.62
N ILE A 8 -2.58 -6.88 -6.89
CA ILE A 8 -3.40 -6.08 -5.98
C ILE A 8 -4.55 -5.41 -6.76
N PHE A 9 -4.27 -4.78 -7.89
CA PHE A 9 -5.29 -4.12 -8.71
C PHE A 9 -6.42 -5.05 -9.18
N LYS A 10 -6.12 -6.34 -9.42
CA LYS A 10 -7.15 -7.32 -9.83
C LYS A 10 -8.20 -7.54 -8.75
N LEU A 11 -7.84 -7.40 -7.48
CA LEU A 11 -8.68 -7.61 -6.29
C LEU A 11 -9.38 -6.32 -5.82
N LEU A 12 -8.98 -5.16 -6.33
CA LEU A 12 -9.66 -3.90 -6.03
C LEU A 12 -11.00 -3.77 -6.77
N PRO A 13 -11.92 -2.92 -6.29
CA PRO A 13 -13.25 -2.73 -6.89
C PRO A 13 -13.24 -2.01 -8.25
N LYS A 14 -12.09 -1.45 -8.69
CA LYS A 14 -11.88 -0.80 -10.01
C LYS A 14 -12.85 0.34 -10.33
N THR A 15 -13.41 0.98 -9.31
CA THR A 15 -14.33 2.12 -9.47
C THR A 15 -13.62 3.43 -9.84
N ASN A 16 -12.32 3.56 -9.52
CA ASN A 16 -11.55 4.80 -9.65
C ASN A 16 -12.24 6.01 -9.00
N CYS A 17 -12.95 5.79 -7.88
CA CYS A 17 -13.71 6.82 -7.18
C CYS A 17 -12.87 7.96 -6.58
N GLY A 18 -11.60 7.70 -6.26
CA GLY A 18 -10.71 8.69 -5.63
C GLY A 18 -10.88 8.86 -4.12
N GLU A 19 -11.79 8.14 -3.48
CA GLU A 19 -12.09 8.28 -2.04
C GLU A 19 -10.93 7.87 -1.13
N CYS A 20 -9.99 7.07 -1.64
CA CYS A 20 -8.74 6.69 -0.97
C CYS A 20 -7.60 7.72 -1.16
N GLY A 21 -7.89 8.91 -1.70
CA GLY A 21 -6.92 10.00 -1.86
C GLY A 21 -6.02 9.90 -3.11
N VAL A 22 -6.25 8.93 -4.00
CA VAL A 22 -5.49 8.75 -5.24
C VAL A 22 -6.42 8.58 -6.45
N PRO A 23 -6.04 9.05 -7.65
CA PRO A 23 -6.96 9.23 -8.78
C PRO A 23 -7.44 7.91 -9.42
N THR A 24 -6.76 6.79 -9.19
CA THR A 24 -7.13 5.50 -9.79
C THR A 24 -6.88 4.34 -8.82
N CYS A 25 -7.64 3.26 -8.98
CA CYS A 25 -7.40 2.02 -8.25
C CYS A 25 -6.04 1.41 -8.59
N LEU A 26 -5.51 1.64 -9.79
CA LEU A 26 -4.16 1.19 -10.14
C LEU A 26 -3.10 1.96 -9.34
N ALA A 27 -3.24 3.29 -9.22
CA ALA A 27 -2.36 4.09 -8.37
C ALA A 27 -2.43 3.65 -6.91
N PHE A 28 -3.64 3.38 -6.40
CA PHE A 28 -3.83 2.82 -5.06
C PHE A 28 -3.11 1.47 -4.90
N ALA A 29 -3.25 0.56 -5.86
CA ALA A 29 -2.58 -0.73 -5.84
C ALA A 29 -1.04 -0.62 -5.83
N MET A 30 -0.48 0.35 -6.56
CA MET A 30 0.97 0.61 -6.54
C MET A 30 1.43 1.19 -5.19
N ASN A 31 0.63 2.05 -4.57
CA ASN A 31 0.93 2.59 -3.24
C ASN A 31 0.87 1.49 -2.19
N LEU A 32 -0.14 0.62 -2.23
CA LEU A 32 -0.23 -0.59 -1.40
C LEU A 32 1.01 -1.49 -1.60
N ALA A 33 1.38 -1.80 -2.85
CA ALA A 33 2.57 -2.61 -3.14
C ALA A 33 3.89 -1.98 -2.66
N SER A 34 3.91 -0.67 -2.41
CA SER A 34 5.10 0.09 -2.00
C SER A 34 5.08 0.50 -0.53
N GLY A 35 4.06 0.10 0.25
CA GLY A 35 3.90 0.53 1.65
C GLY A 35 3.60 2.01 1.84
N LYS A 36 3.03 2.66 0.83
CA LYS A 36 2.68 4.10 0.85
C LYS A 36 1.20 4.35 1.11
N ALA A 37 0.42 3.31 1.34
CA ALA A 37 -1.00 3.37 1.66
C ALA A 37 -1.41 2.14 2.46
N GLU A 38 -2.48 2.29 3.24
CA GLU A 38 -3.12 1.18 3.98
C GLU A 38 -4.34 0.68 3.20
N LEU A 39 -4.63 -0.62 3.32
CA LEU A 39 -5.79 -1.22 2.67
C LEU A 39 -7.11 -0.62 3.20
N SER A 40 -7.10 -0.20 4.47
CA SER A 40 -8.20 0.47 5.17
C SER A 40 -8.66 1.76 4.49
N ALA A 41 -7.79 2.41 3.71
CA ALA A 41 -8.09 3.68 3.04
C ALA A 41 -9.11 3.54 1.89
N CYS A 42 -9.36 2.34 1.36
CA CYS A 42 -10.35 2.14 0.31
C CYS A 42 -11.70 1.67 0.88
N PRO A 43 -12.75 2.51 0.85
CA PRO A 43 -14.03 2.21 1.51
C PRO A 43 -14.87 1.16 0.78
N HIS A 44 -14.47 0.73 -0.41
CA HIS A 44 -15.24 -0.16 -1.28
C HIS A 44 -14.64 -1.56 -1.41
N VAL A 45 -13.57 -1.89 -0.69
CA VAL A 45 -13.00 -3.24 -0.71
C VAL A 45 -13.94 -4.19 0.03
N THR A 46 -14.32 -5.29 -0.63
CA THR A 46 -15.16 -6.33 -0.02
C THR A 46 -14.36 -7.16 0.98
N GLU A 47 -15.01 -7.71 2.00
CA GLU A 47 -14.34 -8.58 3.00
C GLU A 47 -13.60 -9.74 2.35
N GLU A 48 -14.19 -10.40 1.33
CA GLU A 48 -13.53 -11.46 0.57
C GLU A 48 -12.23 -11.00 -0.11
N SER A 49 -12.19 -9.75 -0.60
CA SER A 49 -10.99 -9.20 -1.23
C SER A 49 -9.97 -8.74 -0.20
N LYS A 50 -10.42 -8.33 1.00
CA LYS A 50 -9.52 -7.90 2.08
C LYS A 50 -8.63 -9.03 2.55
N GLU A 51 -9.17 -10.24 2.73
CA GLU A 51 -8.38 -11.41 3.15
C GLU A 51 -7.26 -11.72 2.14
N LYS A 52 -7.62 -11.81 0.86
CA LYS A 52 -6.65 -12.07 -0.24
C LYS A 52 -5.61 -10.96 -0.36
N LEU A 53 -6.03 -9.70 -0.21
CA LEU A 53 -5.12 -8.55 -0.25
C LEU A 53 -4.17 -8.56 0.94
N ALA A 54 -4.64 -8.87 2.15
CA ALA A 54 -3.81 -8.98 3.34
C ALA A 54 -2.74 -10.06 3.19
N GLU A 55 -3.11 -11.25 2.67
CA GLU A 55 -2.14 -12.32 2.39
C GLU A 55 -1.05 -11.86 1.40
N ILE A 56 -1.43 -11.18 0.32
CA ILE A 56 -0.48 -10.65 -0.66
C ILE A 56 0.43 -9.60 -0.03
N LEU A 57 -0.11 -8.66 0.74
CA LEU A 57 0.68 -7.60 1.38
C LEU A 57 1.70 -8.17 2.39
N VAL A 58 1.30 -9.18 3.16
CA VAL A 58 2.20 -9.92 4.06
C VAL A 58 3.32 -10.62 3.28
N GLN A 59 3.02 -11.28 2.15
CA GLN A 59 4.04 -11.92 1.31
C GLN A 59 5.05 -10.93 0.73
N LEU A 60 4.63 -9.67 0.53
CA LEU A 60 5.48 -8.60 0.02
C LEU A 60 6.29 -7.91 1.12
N GLY A 61 6.06 -8.23 2.40
CA GLY A 61 6.66 -7.52 3.52
C GLY A 61 6.16 -6.08 3.65
N VAL A 62 4.93 -5.82 3.19
CA VAL A 62 4.27 -4.52 3.36
C VAL A 62 3.27 -4.65 4.50
N GLU A 63 3.74 -4.42 5.72
CA GLU A 63 2.87 -4.34 6.89
C GLU A 63 2.13 -2.99 6.89
N ASP A 64 0.85 -3.01 7.31
CA ASP A 64 -0.02 -1.84 7.45
C ASP A 64 0.75 -0.72 8.17
N SER A 65 0.84 0.46 7.56
CA SER A 65 1.94 1.43 7.64
C SER A 65 2.14 2.20 8.96
N ALA A 66 2.14 1.50 10.10
CA ALA A 66 2.48 2.08 11.39
C ALA A 66 3.99 2.34 11.59
N ASP A 67 4.87 1.88 10.70
CA ASP A 67 6.32 2.08 10.83
C ASP A 67 6.93 2.75 9.58
N MET A 68 6.64 4.04 9.41
CA MET A 68 7.49 4.94 8.62
C MET A 68 8.75 5.30 9.42
N GLY A 69 9.49 4.29 9.87
CA GLY A 69 10.48 4.42 10.96
C GLY A 69 11.95 4.21 10.61
N GLU A 70 12.31 3.76 9.40
CA GLU A 70 13.73 3.44 9.13
C GLU A 70 14.39 4.34 8.07
N ILE A 71 13.67 4.77 7.03
CA ILE A 71 14.28 5.55 5.94
C ILE A 71 14.48 7.02 6.35
N GLU A 72 13.54 7.63 7.08
CA GLU A 72 13.75 8.96 7.69
C GLU A 72 14.74 8.92 8.85
N ALA A 73 14.80 7.84 9.64
CA ALA A 73 15.79 7.72 10.72
C ALA A 73 17.21 7.60 10.16
N PHE A 74 17.40 6.89 9.04
CA PHE A 74 18.69 6.80 8.37
C PHE A 74 19.12 8.17 7.81
N PHE A 75 18.20 8.90 7.16
CA PHE A 75 18.48 10.24 6.65
C PHE A 75 18.70 11.26 7.79
N TYR A 76 17.89 11.24 8.84
CA TYR A 76 18.03 12.15 9.99
C TYR A 76 19.33 11.88 10.76
N SER A 77 19.69 10.61 10.98
CA SER A 77 20.95 10.23 11.63
C SER A 77 22.18 10.70 10.82
N LEU A 78 22.13 10.60 9.48
CA LEU A 78 23.18 11.09 8.58
C LEU A 78 23.29 12.63 8.51
N PHE A 79 22.25 13.36 8.89
CA PHE A 79 22.22 14.83 8.79
C PHE A 79 22.22 15.59 10.14
N THR A 80 22.00 14.92 11.28
CA THR A 80 21.91 15.58 12.61
C THR A 80 23.02 15.26 13.60
N HIS A 81 23.93 14.34 13.27
CA HIS A 81 25.20 14.24 13.96
C HIS A 81 26.31 14.61 12.95
N PRO A 82 27.10 15.66 13.24
CA PRO A 82 28.00 16.30 12.26
C PRO A 82 29.10 15.39 11.72
#